data_AF-A0A1H6FJL1-F1
#
_entry.id   AF-A0A1H6FJL1-F1
#
_cell.length_a   1.000
_cell.length_b   1.000
_cell.length_c   1.000
_cell.angle_alpha   90.00
_cell.angle_beta   90.00
_cell.angle_gamma   90.00
#
_symmetry.space_group_name_H-M   'P 1'
#
loop_
_entity.id
_entity.type
_entity.pdbx_description
1 polymer ?
#
loop_
_entity_poly.entity_id
_entity_poly.type
_entity_poly.pdbx_seq_one_letter_code
_entity_poly.pdbx_strand_id
1 'polypeptide(L)'
;MIKKMNIETPDKKGLREFGLVTGSLFAALFGLFLPWLFGFSYPLWPWVVACIFIAWGLLAPTSMKWLYHAWMSIALVIGWVNTRIILGLMFYLILTPMGLVMRLFGKNPMAGKPKTAASYRNISPSRPPKQMEHPY
;
A
#
# COMPACT_ATOMS: atom_id res chain seq x y z
N MET A 1 -2.91 -3.17 20.60
CA MET A 1 -2.30 -4.51 20.56
C MET A 1 -1.54 -4.65 19.24
N ILE A 2 -0.24 -4.38 19.22
CA ILE A 2 0.58 -4.43 18.00
C ILE A 2 0.86 -5.91 17.71
N LYS A 3 0.24 -6.46 16.65
CA LYS A 3 0.49 -7.81 16.16
C LYS A 3 1.98 -7.92 15.83
N LYS A 4 2.74 -8.72 16.59
CA LYS A 4 4.13 -9.05 16.23
C LYS A 4 4.08 -9.71 14.85
N MET A 5 4.60 -9.02 13.84
CA MET A 5 4.79 -9.61 12.52
C MET A 5 5.89 -10.66 12.67
N ASN A 6 5.48 -11.93 12.77
CA ASN A 6 6.39 -13.05 12.83
C ASN A 6 7.05 -13.18 11.46
N ILE A 7 8.24 -12.62 11.35
CA ILE A 7 9.12 -12.82 10.20
C ILE A 7 9.60 -14.26 10.30
N GLU A 8 8.91 -15.18 9.62
CA GLU A 8 9.37 -16.57 9.52
C GLU A 8 10.79 -16.55 8.97
N THR A 9 11.73 -17.11 9.72
CA THR A 9 13.12 -17.20 9.29
C THR A 9 13.14 -18.11 8.05
N PRO A 10 13.45 -17.59 6.86
CA PRO A 10 13.43 -18.39 5.65
C PRO A 10 14.45 -19.52 5.77
N ASP A 11 14.11 -20.66 5.20
CA ASP A 11 15.02 -21.78 5.06
C ASP A 11 16.30 -21.37 4.28
N LYS A 12 17.38 -22.15 4.38
CA LYS A 12 18.66 -21.87 3.70
C LYS A 12 18.48 -21.61 2.20
N LYS A 13 17.47 -22.23 1.58
CA LYS A 13 17.10 -22.02 0.17
C LYS A 13 16.49 -20.64 -0.08
N GLY A 14 15.64 -20.14 0.82
CA GLY A 14 15.01 -18.81 0.71
C GLY A 14 16.01 -17.67 0.89
N LEU A 15 17.02 -17.82 1.76
CA LEU A 15 18.13 -16.85 1.84
C LEU A 15 18.94 -16.78 0.53
N ARG A 16 19.16 -17.92 -0.14
CA ARG A 16 19.88 -17.98 -1.42
C ARG A 16 19.08 -17.33 -2.55
N GLU A 17 17.79 -17.63 -2.65
CA GLU A 17 16.90 -17.00 -3.64
C GLU A 17 16.82 -15.48 -3.41
N PHE A 18 16.72 -15.03 -2.15
CA PHE A 18 16.73 -13.60 -1.85
C PHE A 18 18.03 -12.92 -2.30
N GLY A 19 19.20 -13.54 -2.05
CA GLY A 19 20.49 -13.05 -2.53
C GLY A 19 20.59 -13.02 -4.05
N LEU A 20 20.09 -14.05 -4.74
CA LEU A 20 20.06 -14.12 -6.21
C LEU A 20 19.13 -13.04 -6.81
N VAL A 21 17.92 -12.90 -6.30
CA VAL A 21 16.94 -11.92 -6.79
C VAL A 21 17.45 -10.50 -6.54
N THR A 22 17.98 -10.22 -5.33
CA THR A 22 18.50 -8.89 -5.00
C THR A 22 19.76 -8.59 -5.81
N GLY A 23 20.71 -9.52 -5.91
CA GLY A 23 21.92 -9.35 -6.71
C GLY A 23 21.63 -9.17 -8.20
N SER A 24 20.68 -9.93 -8.74
CA SER A 24 20.23 -9.79 -10.14
C SER A 24 19.52 -8.46 -10.39
N LEU A 25 18.66 -8.02 -9.46
CA LEU A 25 18.00 -6.72 -9.55
C LEU A 25 19.02 -5.58 -9.55
N PHE A 26 19.99 -5.60 -8.63
CA PHE A 26 21.06 -4.60 -8.58
C PHE A 26 21.94 -4.64 -9.83
N ALA A 27 22.32 -5.81 -10.32
CA ALA A 27 23.08 -5.96 -11.57
C ALA A 27 22.31 -5.42 -12.77
N ALA A 28 21.00 -5.68 -12.87
CA ALA A 28 20.17 -5.16 -13.95
C ALA A 28 19.98 -3.64 -13.87
N LEU A 29 19.67 -3.10 -12.68
CA LEU A 29 19.45 -1.67 -12.49
C LEU A 29 20.73 -0.86 -12.69
N PHE A 30 21.82 -1.24 -12.03
CA PHE A 30 23.07 -0.46 -12.04
C PHE A 30 24.00 -0.83 -13.20
N GLY A 31 23.95 -2.08 -13.68
CA GLY A 31 24.80 -2.56 -14.77
C GLY A 31 24.21 -2.35 -16.16
N LEU A 32 22.88 -2.30 -16.29
CA LEU A 32 22.21 -2.21 -17.60
C LEU A 32 21.29 -0.99 -17.72
N PHE A 33 20.43 -0.75 -16.73
CA PHE A 33 19.43 0.31 -16.80
C PHE A 33 20.02 1.72 -16.61
N LEU A 34 20.93 1.90 -15.65
CA LEU A 34 21.57 3.19 -15.36
C LEU A 34 22.47 3.69 -16.51
N PRO A 35 23.35 2.86 -17.11
CA PRO A 35 24.15 3.26 -18.27
C PRO A 35 23.28 3.58 -19.48
N TRP A 36 22.18 2.83 -19.66
CA TRP A 36 21.22 3.05 -20.73
C TRP A 36 20.45 4.36 -20.57
N LEU A 37 20.12 4.76 -19.34
CA LEU A 37 19.36 5.99 -19.06
C LEU A 37 20.23 7.27 -19.09
N PHE A 38 21.49 7.19 -18.65
CA PHE A 38 22.36 8.36 -18.50
C PHE A 38 23.39 8.55 -19.63
N GLY A 39 23.53 7.59 -20.55
CA GLY A 39 24.41 7.72 -21.73
C GLY A 39 25.91 7.85 -21.41
N PHE A 40 26.33 7.54 -20.18
CA PHE A 40 27.74 7.56 -19.78
C PHE A 40 28.47 6.27 -20.19
N SER A 41 29.76 6.38 -20.56
CA SER A 41 30.64 5.20 -20.78
C SER A 41 30.54 4.24 -19.61
N TYR A 42 30.26 2.96 -19.88
CA TYR A 42 30.11 1.86 -18.92
C TYR A 42 31.13 1.97 -17.76
N PRO A 43 30.76 2.59 -16.61
CA PRO A 43 31.70 2.75 -15.54
C PRO A 43 31.91 1.37 -14.92
N LEU A 44 33.17 0.92 -14.81
CA LEU A 44 33.50 -0.39 -14.24
C LEU A 44 33.23 -0.46 -12.72
N TRP A 45 33.13 0.69 -12.05
CA TRP A 45 32.89 0.77 -10.61
C TRP A 45 31.54 0.16 -10.18
N PRO A 46 30.39 0.44 -10.83
CA PRO A 46 29.13 -0.29 -10.62
C PRO A 46 29.26 -1.81 -10.66
N TRP A 47 30.08 -2.35 -11.58
CA TRP A 47 30.37 -3.78 -11.66
C TRP A 47 31.18 -4.27 -10.46
N VAL A 48 32.16 -3.51 -9.96
CA VAL A 48 32.91 -3.83 -8.75
C VAL A 48 32.01 -3.81 -7.51
N VAL A 49 31.10 -2.83 -7.40
CA VAL A 49 30.13 -2.76 -6.29
C VAL A 49 29.14 -3.92 -6.36
N ALA A 50 28.64 -4.26 -7.55
CA ALA A 50 27.77 -5.42 -7.76
C ALA A 50 28.51 -6.72 -7.44
N CYS A 51 29.77 -6.88 -7.88
CA CYS A 51 30.58 -8.07 -7.60
C CYS A 51 30.88 -8.18 -6.10
N ILE A 52 31.18 -7.08 -5.41
CA ILE A 52 31.35 -7.05 -3.95
C ILE A 52 30.04 -7.47 -3.27
N PHE A 53 28.89 -6.93 -3.67
CA PHE A 53 27.60 -7.30 -3.09
C PHE A 53 27.23 -8.77 -3.36
N ILE A 54 27.46 -9.26 -4.57
CA ILE A 54 27.19 -10.65 -4.96
C ILE A 54 28.15 -11.61 -4.24
N ALA A 55 29.45 -11.28 -4.19
CA ALA A 55 30.45 -12.05 -3.46
C ALA A 55 30.15 -12.06 -1.95
N TRP A 56 29.74 -10.94 -1.37
CA TRP A 56 29.32 -10.86 0.04
C TRP A 56 28.06 -11.68 0.31
N GLY A 57 27.12 -11.69 -0.64
CA GLY A 57 25.92 -12.52 -0.59
C GLY A 57 26.19 -14.02 -0.71
N LEU A 58 27.26 -14.42 -1.43
CA LEU A 58 27.69 -15.82 -1.54
C LEU A 58 28.58 -16.28 -0.38
N LEU A 59 29.49 -15.43 0.11
CA LEU A 59 30.54 -15.81 1.07
C LEU A 59 30.05 -15.83 2.53
N ALA A 60 29.02 -15.04 2.89
CA ALA A 60 28.56 -14.92 4.28
C ALA A 60 27.03 -15.06 4.43
N PRO A 61 26.45 -16.26 4.22
CA PRO A 61 25.01 -16.51 4.43
C PRO A 61 24.55 -16.23 5.87
N THR A 62 25.46 -16.31 6.86
CA THR A 62 25.18 -16.03 8.27
C THR A 62 24.99 -14.53 8.53
N SER A 63 25.74 -13.66 7.85
CA SER A 63 25.56 -12.20 7.93
C SER A 63 24.32 -11.74 7.14
N MET A 64 23.95 -12.52 6.12
CA MET A 64 22.74 -12.30 5.32
C MET A 64 21.44 -12.48 6.10
N LYS A 65 21.45 -13.18 7.26
CA LYS A 65 20.29 -13.21 8.16
C LYS A 65 19.96 -11.84 8.74
N TRP A 66 20.97 -11.06 9.14
CA TRP A 66 20.74 -9.75 9.73
C TRP A 66 20.25 -8.74 8.68
N LEU A 67 20.86 -8.78 7.48
CA LEU A 67 20.42 -7.99 6.34
C LEU A 67 19.01 -8.38 5.88
N TYR A 68 18.69 -9.68 5.81
CA TYR A 68 17.34 -10.15 5.48
C TYR A 68 16.31 -9.65 6.49
N HIS A 69 16.61 -9.71 7.79
CA HIS A 69 15.69 -9.21 8.81
C HIS A 69 15.50 -7.70 8.72
N ALA A 70 16.57 -6.93 8.51
CA ALA A 70 16.48 -5.48 8.31
C ALA A 70 15.69 -5.13 7.05
N TRP A 71 15.98 -5.80 5.94
CA TRP A 71 15.30 -5.61 4.66
C TRP A 71 13.83 -5.98 4.74
N MET A 72 13.51 -7.11 5.36
CA MET A 72 12.13 -7.54 5.53
C MET A 72 11.36 -6.60 6.47
N SER A 73 12.00 -6.06 7.51
CA SER A 73 11.40 -5.03 8.36
C SER A 73 11.04 -3.79 7.54
N ILE A 74 11.96 -3.33 6.68
CA ILE A 74 11.70 -2.22 5.75
C ILE A 74 10.56 -2.58 4.78
N ALA A 75 10.58 -3.76 4.18
CA ALA A 75 9.54 -4.22 3.26
C ALA A 75 8.16 -4.26 3.94
N LEU A 76 8.09 -4.66 5.20
CA LEU A 76 6.86 -4.66 5.99
C LEU A 76 6.37 -3.23 6.29
N VAL A 77 7.28 -2.31 6.60
CA VAL A 77 6.93 -0.88 6.80
C VAL A 77 6.44 -0.28 5.48
N ILE A 78 7.12 -0.54 4.37
CA ILE A 78 6.70 -0.10 3.03
C ILE A 78 5.33 -0.69 2.69
N GLY A 79 5.12 -1.98 2.91
CA GLY A 79 3.82 -2.63 2.70
C GLY A 79 2.72 -2.00 3.55
N TRP A 80 3.05 -1.68 4.82
CA TRP A 80 2.14 -0.97 5.70
C TRP A 80 1.79 0.40 5.12
N VAL A 81 2.78 1.23 4.77
CA VAL A 81 2.56 2.54 4.17
C VAL A 81 1.75 2.44 2.88
N ASN A 82 2.09 1.50 1.99
CA ASN A 82 1.45 1.30 0.70
C ASN A 82 -0.06 1.06 0.83
N THR A 83 -0.49 0.20 1.78
CA THR A 83 -1.93 -0.02 2.01
C THR A 83 -2.65 1.27 2.42
N ARG A 84 -2.02 2.13 3.23
CA ARG A 84 -2.62 3.42 3.65
C ARG A 84 -2.64 4.41 2.51
N ILE A 85 -1.58 4.46 1.70
CA ILE A 85 -1.51 5.29 0.50
C ILE A 85 -2.61 4.88 -0.47
N ILE A 86 -2.72 3.60 -0.83
CA ILE A 86 -3.75 3.11 -1.76
C ILE A 86 -5.15 3.47 -1.26
N LEU A 87 -5.44 3.22 0.02
CA LEU A 87 -6.75 3.54 0.59
C LEU A 87 -7.02 5.05 0.58
N GLY A 88 -6.03 5.86 0.96
CA GLY A 88 -6.11 7.32 0.90
C GLY A 88 -6.32 7.82 -0.52
N LEU A 89 -5.59 7.26 -1.49
CA LEU A 89 -5.69 7.60 -2.91
C LEU A 89 -7.09 7.27 -3.44
N MET A 90 -7.62 6.09 -3.12
CA MET A 90 -8.99 5.72 -3.49
C MET A 90 -10.01 6.67 -2.87
N PHE A 91 -9.83 7.05 -1.60
CA PHE A 91 -10.72 8.01 -0.95
C PHE A 91 -10.69 9.38 -1.62
N TYR A 92 -9.51 9.91 -1.92
CA TYR A 92 -9.36 11.24 -2.50
C TYR A 92 -9.65 11.29 -4.00
N LEU A 93 -9.37 10.24 -4.76
CA LEU A 93 -9.59 10.21 -6.22
C LEU A 93 -10.97 9.68 -6.63
N ILE A 94 -11.63 8.88 -5.80
CA ILE A 94 -12.93 8.27 -6.14
C ILE A 94 -14.01 8.81 -5.22
N LEU A 95 -13.92 8.54 -3.91
CA LEU A 95 -15.01 8.87 -2.98
C LEU A 95 -15.23 10.38 -2.83
N THR A 96 -14.14 11.15 -2.71
CA THR A 96 -14.18 12.61 -2.54
C THR A 96 -14.79 13.33 -3.75
N PRO A 97 -14.33 13.11 -4.99
CA PRO A 97 -14.96 13.72 -6.15
C PRO A 97 -16.37 13.21 -6.37
N MET A 98 -16.68 11.95 -6.06
CA MET A 98 -18.06 11.45 -6.14
C MET A 98 -19.01 12.21 -5.19
N GLY A 99 -18.59 12.46 -3.94
CA GLY A 99 -19.37 13.27 -3.00
C GLY A 99 -19.45 14.75 -3.41
N LEU A 100 -18.38 15.30 -3.98
CA LEU A 100 -18.34 16.68 -4.48
C LEU A 100 -19.25 16.85 -5.70
N VAL A 101 -19.25 15.87 -6.61
CA VAL A 101 -20.18 15.78 -7.76
C VAL A 101 -21.62 15.70 -7.24
N MET A 102 -21.94 14.81 -6.29
CA MET A 102 -23.30 14.76 -5.70
C MET A 102 -23.72 16.10 -5.09
N ARG A 103 -22.79 16.82 -4.45
CA ARG A 103 -23.02 18.15 -3.88
C ARG A 103 -23.25 19.22 -4.96
N LEU A 104 -22.50 19.19 -6.06
CA LEU A 104 -22.67 20.08 -7.22
C LEU A 104 -24.00 19.84 -7.93
N PHE A 105 -24.40 18.57 -8.11
CA PHE A 105 -25.66 18.18 -8.73
C PHE A 105 -26.88 18.29 -7.79
N GLY A 106 -26.70 18.86 -6.59
CA GLY A 106 -27.81 19.14 -5.66
C GLY A 106 -28.48 17.90 -5.07
N LYS A 107 -27.94 16.69 -5.29
CA LYS A 107 -28.42 15.45 -4.70
C LYS A 107 -27.86 15.35 -3.28
N ASN A 108 -28.53 16.02 -2.36
CA ASN A 108 -28.25 15.90 -0.94
C ASN A 108 -29.24 14.89 -0.34
N PRO A 109 -28.82 13.62 -0.07
CA PRO A 109 -29.70 12.61 0.52
C PRO A 109 -30.19 12.99 1.93
N MET A 110 -29.62 14.03 2.54
CA MET A 110 -30.03 14.60 3.82
C MET A 110 -30.74 15.96 3.71
N ALA A 111 -31.17 16.41 2.53
CA ALA A 111 -31.90 17.68 2.32
C ALA A 111 -33.34 17.69 2.87
N GLY A 112 -33.58 17.05 4.01
CA GLY A 112 -34.84 17.06 4.74
C GLY A 112 -34.78 17.81 6.07
N LYS A 113 -33.77 18.66 6.32
CA LYS A 113 -33.65 19.38 7.60
C LYS A 113 -33.74 20.90 7.38
N PRO A 114 -34.85 21.56 7.78
CA PRO A 114 -34.89 23.02 7.83
C PRO A 114 -33.84 23.53 8.82
N LYS A 115 -33.07 24.56 8.44
CA LYS A 115 -32.00 25.15 9.25
C LYS A 115 -32.51 25.88 10.51
N THR A 116 -33.82 26.03 10.67
CA THR A 116 -34.45 26.91 11.65
C THR A 116 -35.70 26.28 12.27
N ALA A 117 -35.62 25.01 12.71
CA ALA A 117 -36.71 24.36 13.43
C ALA A 117 -36.41 24.27 14.93
N ALA A 118 -37.40 24.64 15.76
CA ALA A 118 -37.34 24.51 17.22
C ALA A 118 -37.26 23.03 17.68
N SER A 119 -37.46 22.07 16.78
CA SER A 119 -37.37 20.64 17.06
C SER A 119 -36.87 19.86 15.86
N TYR A 120 -36.03 18.85 16.10
CA TYR A 120 -35.56 17.86 15.11
C TYR A 120 -36.60 16.80 14.75
N ARG A 121 -37.83 16.90 15.30
CA ARG A 121 -38.87 15.88 15.16
C ARG A 121 -39.39 15.84 13.72
N ASN A 122 -39.12 14.75 13.02
CA ASN A 122 -39.70 14.47 11.72
C ASN A 122 -41.07 13.81 11.94
N ILE A 123 -42.15 14.51 11.59
CA ILE A 123 -43.51 13.98 11.76
C ILE A 123 -43.67 12.85 10.77
N SER A 124 -43.74 11.60 11.28
CA SER A 124 -44.01 10.45 10.42
C SER A 124 -45.41 10.60 9.80
N PRO A 125 -45.58 10.36 8.49
CA PRO A 125 -46.90 10.40 7.88
C PRO A 125 -47.80 9.37 8.56
N SER A 126 -49.05 9.75 8.83
CA SER A 126 -50.05 8.86 9.42
C SER A 126 -50.26 7.67 8.48
N ARG A 127 -49.89 6.47 8.93
CA ARG A 127 -50.06 5.26 8.13
C ARG A 127 -51.55 4.95 7.98
N PRO A 128 -52.04 4.62 6.78
CA PRO A 128 -53.43 4.25 6.60
C PRO A 128 -53.74 2.96 7.38
N PRO A 129 -54.92 2.82 8.03
CA PRO A 129 -55.28 1.67 8.86
C PRO A 129 -55.12 0.32 8.14
N LYS A 130 -55.42 0.30 6.84
CA LYS A 130 -55.31 -0.87 5.96
C LYS A 130 -53.88 -1.45 5.86
N GLN A 131 -52.86 -0.64 6.13
CA GLN A 131 -51.45 -1.08 6.14
C GLN A 131 -51.08 -1.81 7.45
N MET A 132 -51.92 -1.70 8.49
CA MET A 132 -51.72 -2.41 9.75
C MET A 132 -52.29 -3.85 9.71
N GLU A 133 -53.06 -4.20 8.67
CA GLU A 133 -53.73 -5.50 8.53
C GLU A 133 -52.79 -6.61 8.02
N HIS A 134 -51.67 -6.25 7.37
CA HIS A 134 -50.64 -7.19 6.92
C HIS A 134 -49.26 -6.74 7.43
N PRO A 135 -48.87 -7.17 8.64
CA PRO A 135 -47.66 -6.66 9.31
C PRO A 135 -46.34 -7.28 8.81
N TYR A 136 -46.37 -8.21 7.86
CA TYR A 136 -45.21 -8.87 7.25
C TYR A 136 -45.37 -8.97 5.74
#